data_AF-A0A6P2R699-F1
#
_entry.id   AF-A0A6P2R699-F1
#
_cell.length_a   1.000
_cell.length_b   1.000
_cell.length_c   1.000
_cell.angle_alpha   90.00
_cell.angle_beta   90.00
_cell.angle_gamma   90.00
#
_symmetry.space_group_name_H-M   'P 1'
#
loop_
_entity.id
_entity.type
_entity.pdbx_description
1 polymer ?
#
loop_
_entity_poly.entity_id
_entity_poly.type
_entity_poly.pdbx_seq_one_letter_code
_entity_poly.pdbx_strand_id
1 'polypeptide(L)' 'MGYPERHHDPSDERQALVGLTKSGRRMRETGLDMSLVEATGSKPDECAKMRRAIVTLRGNLIRSTEEQMQE' A
#
# COMPACT_ATOMS: atom_id res chain seq x y z
N MET A 1 -1.38 12.92 17.10
CA MET A 1 -1.11 12.04 15.93
C MET A 1 0.23 11.38 16.14
N GLY A 2 0.24 10.08 16.46
CA GLY A 2 1.41 9.30 16.88
C GLY A 2 1.34 7.86 16.37
N TYR A 3 0.86 7.68 15.14
CA TYR A 3 0.70 6.37 14.51
C TYR A 3 1.98 5.90 13.80
N PRO A 4 2.67 6.75 13.01
CA PRO A 4 4.02 6.44 12.59
C PRO A 4 5.04 6.82 13.67
N GLU A 5 6.05 5.98 13.85
CA GLU A 5 7.27 6.29 14.59
C GLU A 5 8.47 6.31 13.63
N ARG A 6 9.45 7.15 13.94
CA ARG A 6 10.69 7.25 13.16
C ARG A 6 11.86 7.07 14.09
N HIS A 7 12.84 6.30 13.65
CA HIS A 7 14.13 6.21 14.31
C HIS A 7 15.24 6.27 13.26
N HIS A 8 16.41 6.76 13.66
CA HIS A 8 17.58 6.72 12.79
C HIS A 8 18.03 5.26 12.62
N ASP A 9 18.43 4.90 11.40
CA ASP A 9 19.09 3.62 11.18
C ASP A 9 20.46 3.64 11.88
N PRO A 10 20.75 2.71 12.81
CA PRO A 10 22.05 2.65 13.47
C PRO A 10 23.21 2.32 12.52
N SER A 11 22.92 1.81 11.32
CA SER A 11 23.92 1.46 10.30
C SER A 11 24.20 2.62 9.34
N ASP A 12 23.25 3.56 9.19
CA ASP A 12 23.37 4.78 8.39
C ASP A 12 22.49 5.89 8.98
N GLU A 13 23.10 6.81 9.74
CA GLU A 13 22.37 7.86 10.46
C GLU A 13 21.59 8.81 9.54
N ARG A 14 21.91 8.85 8.24
CA ARG A 14 21.18 9.64 7.23
C ARG A 14 19.85 9.01 6.84
N GLN A 15 19.62 7.75 7.21
CA GLN A 15 18.39 7.04 6.93
C GLN A 15 17.45 7.08 8.14
N ALA A 16 16.17 7.35 7.86
CA ALA A 16 15.10 7.28 8.84
C ALA A 16 14.25 6.04 8.57
N LEU A 17 14.26 5.12 9.52
CA LEU A 17 13.39 3.94 9.52
C LEU A 17 12.01 4.35 10.03
N VAL A 18 10.98 4.12 9.22
CA VAL A 18 9.58 4.47 9.54
C VAL A 18 8.81 3.20 9.90
N GLY A 19 8.34 3.14 11.15
CA GLY A 19 7.51 2.06 11.67
C GLY A 19 6.13 2.55 12.10
N LEU A 20 5.27 1.61 12.49
CA LEU A 20 4.01 1.93 13.18
C LEU A 20 4.18 1.78 14.68
N THR A 21 3.68 2.76 15.44
CA THR A 21 3.50 2.60 16.89
C THR A 21 2.45 1.54 17.20
N LYS A 22 2.35 1.14 18.47
CA LYS A 22 1.27 0.25 18.93
C LYS A 22 -0.13 0.79 18.58
N SER A 23 -0.34 2.09 18.75
CA SER A 23 -1.61 2.74 18.39
C SER A 23 -1.85 2.74 16.88
N GLY A 24 -0.79 2.89 16.07
CA GLY A 24 -0.87 2.82 14.61
C GLY A 24 -1.19 1.41 14.10
N ARG A 25 -0.60 0.38 14.72
CA ARG A 25 -0.97 -1.02 14.45
C ARG A 25 -2.43 -1.30 14.76
N ARG A 26 -2.91 -0.92 15.95
CA ARG A 26 -4.32 -1.12 16.34
C ARG A 26 -5.30 -0.40 15.40
N MET A 27 -4.95 0.81 14.96
CA MET A 27 -5.74 1.53 13.96
C MET A 27 -5.80 0.75 12.64
N ARG A 28 -4.66 0.23 12.16
CA ARG A 28 -4.62 -0.60 10.94
C ARG A 28 -5.48 -1.85 11.09
N GLU A 29 -5.38 -2.55 12.23
CA GLU A 29 -6.15 -3.76 12.53
C GLU A 29 -7.65 -3.49 12.51
N THR A 30 -8.11 -2.37 13.08
CA THR A 30 -9.52 -1.97 13.06
C THR A 30 -10.04 -1.75 11.64
N GLY A 31 -9.18 -1.38 10.69
CA GLY A 31 -9.54 -1.22 9.28
C GLY A 31 -9.48 -2.51 8.46
N LEU A 32 -8.98 -3.64 9.00
CA LEU A 32 -8.82 -4.87 8.22
C LEU A 32 -10.14 -5.58 7.88
N ASP A 33 -11.19 -5.35 8.68
CA ASP A 33 -12.49 -5.97 8.47
C ASP A 33 -13.25 -5.38 7.25
N MET A 34 -12.70 -4.39 6.56
CA MET A 34 -13.33 -3.80 5.37
C MET A 34 -13.26 -4.77 4.17
N SER A 35 -14.38 -5.42 3.85
CA SER A 35 -14.49 -6.24 2.65
C SER A 35 -14.76 -5.36 1.43
N LEU A 36 -13.80 -5.30 0.50
CA LEU A 36 -14.01 -4.63 -0.80
C LEU A 36 -15.13 -5.27 -1.61
N VAL A 37 -15.37 -6.58 -1.42
CA VAL A 37 -16.46 -7.31 -2.09
C VAL A 37 -17.81 -6.80 -1.59
N GLU A 38 -17.96 -6.66 -0.28
CA GLU A 38 -19.18 -6.11 0.33
C GLU A 38 -19.37 -4.63 -0.04
N ALA A 39 -18.31 -3.82 0.04
CA ALA A 39 -18.36 -2.39 -0.28
C ALA A 39 -18.71 -2.10 -1.75
N THR A 40 -18.39 -3.01 -2.67
CA THR A 40 -18.66 -2.86 -4.11
C THR A 40 -19.91 -3.61 -4.58
N GLY A 41 -20.56 -4.37 -3.69
CA GLY A 41 -21.71 -5.21 -4.04
C GLY A 41 -21.45 -6.25 -5.13
N SER A 42 -20.17 -6.57 -5.39
CA SER A 42 -19.74 -7.45 -6.48
C SER A 42 -19.56 -8.88 -6.00
N LYS A 43 -19.58 -9.85 -6.90
CA LYS A 43 -19.17 -11.22 -6.54
C LYS A 43 -17.65 -11.27 -6.32
N PRO A 44 -17.14 -12.19 -5.46
CA PRO A 44 -15.71 -12.34 -5.22
C PRO A 44 -14.87 -12.49 -6.51
N ASP A 45 -15.37 -13.27 -7.48
CA ASP A 45 -14.67 -13.50 -8.76
C ASP A 45 -14.61 -12.26 -9.66
N GLU A 46 -15.67 -11.44 -9.63
CA GLU A 46 -15.75 -10.19 -10.39
C GLU A 46 -14.77 -9.16 -9.82
N CYS A 47 -14.74 -9.02 -8.50
CA CYS A 47 -13.76 -8.21 -7.78
C CYS A 47 -12.32 -8.68 -8.06
N ALA A 48 -12.08 -9.99 -8.04
CA ALA A 48 -10.77 -10.55 -8.33
C ALA A 48 -10.33 -10.28 -9.77
N LYS A 49 -11.24 -10.40 -10.75
CA LYS A 49 -10.99 -10.10 -12.16
C LYS A 49 -10.67 -8.63 -12.38
N MET A 50 -11.48 -7.73 -11.81
CA MET A 50 -11.27 -6.28 -11.90
C MET A 50 -9.91 -5.88 -11.29
N ARG A 51 -9.61 -6.38 -10.08
CA ARG A 51 -8.33 -6.12 -9.41
C ARG A 51 -7.14 -6.53 -10.26
N ARG A 52 -7.19 -7.71 -10.93
CA ARG A 52 -6.12 -8.14 -11.83
C ARG A 52 -5.92 -7.18 -13.00
N ALA A 53 -7.00 -6.74 -13.63
CA ALA A 53 -6.92 -5.77 -14.73
C ALA A 53 -6.29 -4.44 -14.28
N ILE A 54 -6.70 -3.94 -13.10
CA ILE A 54 -6.14 -2.71 -12.51
C ILE A 54 -4.65 -2.86 -12.20
N VAL A 55 -4.24 -4.00 -11.61
CA VAL A 55 -2.82 -4.26 -11.29
C VAL A 55 -1.97 -4.28 -12.57
N THR A 56 -2.45 -4.92 -13.64
CA THR A 56 -1.76 -4.94 -14.94
C THR A 56 -1.62 -3.53 -15.51
N LEU A 57 -2.72 -2.75 -15.55
CA LEU A 57 -2.70 -1.38 -16.06
C LEU A 57 -1.72 -0.50 -15.27
N ARG A 58 -1.78 -0.54 -13.94
CA ARG A 58 -0.85 0.19 -13.07
C ARG A 58 0.60 -0.18 -13.38
N GLY A 59 0.89 -1.48 -13.52
CA GLY A 59 2.23 -1.97 -13.83
C GLY A 59 2.74 -1.48 -15.19
N ASN A 60 1.89 -1.46 -16.21
CA ASN A 60 2.24 -0.96 -17.54
C ASN A 60 2.55 0.55 -17.50
N LEU A 61 1.74 1.33 -16.79
CA LEU A 61 1.93 2.78 -16.67
C LEU A 61 3.22 3.12 -15.91
N ILE A 62 3.52 2.41 -14.81
CA ILE A 62 4.78 2.61 -14.06
C ILE A 62 5.98 2.36 -14.98
N ARG A 63 6.01 1.23 -15.71
CA ARG A 63 7.11 0.93 -16.64
C ARG A 63 7.26 2.01 -17.71
N SER A 64 6.15 2.45 -18.29
CA SER A 64 6.18 3.53 -19.29
C SER A 64 6.78 4.83 -18.72
N THR A 65 6.49 5.16 -17.47
CA THR A 65 7.07 6.37 -16.84
C THR A 65 8.53 6.18 -16.42
N GLU A 66 8.93 4.98 -16.01
CA GLU A 66 10.32 4.67 -15.64
C GLU A 66 11.23 4.65 -16.86
N GLU A 67 10.76 4.10 -17.99
CA GLU A 67 11.45 4.14 -19.28
C GLU A 67 11.63 5.58 -19.77
N GLN A 68 10.62 6.44 -19.63
CA GLN A 68 10.70 7.87 -19.96
C GLN A 68 11.67 8.68 -19.10
N MET A 69 11.99 8.23 -17.88
CA MET A 69 12.97 8.89 -17.02
C MET A 69 14.42 8.46 -17.32
N GLN A 70 14.63 7.46 -18.19
CA GLN A 70 15.94 6.94 -18.56
C GLN A 70 16.44 7.47 -19.92
N GLU A 71 15.60 8.20 -20.66
CA GLU A 71 15.94 8.95 -21.88
C GLU A 71 16.22 10.43 -21.58
#